data_AF-A0A2S1LYE7-F1
#
_entry.id   AF-A0A2S1LYE7-F1
#
_cell.length_a   1.000
_cell.length_b   1.000
_cell.length_c   1.000
_cell.angle_alpha   90.00
_cell.angle_beta   90.00
_cell.angle_gamma   90.00
#
_symmetry.space_group_name_H-M   'P 1'
#
loop_
_entity.id
_entity.type
_entity.pdbx_description
1 polymer ?
#
loop_
_entity_poly.entity_id
_entity_poly.type
_entity_poly.pdbx_seq_one_letter_code
_entity_poly.pdbx_strand_id
1 'polypeptide(L)'
;MKNITLNSRGLNDDKLMVISDKEHLTRYEELKQNIKNNLKKQIFFKLENIRNLKEIRDNKYYKYDGYKSFNQFILDYNFSKTQIYAHLKLADAMETGLIEEQDIIQNGINQCLEVIRNNKNAIKPSKQNPIKPLRFQLKSEVCYAYFKEHIKLASFLLEKIYCSKKEWLEEIIQEFEELRSNK
;
A
#
# COMPACT_ATOMS: atom_id res chain seq x y z
N MET A 1 78.80 -30.97 -33.56
CA MET A 1 77.37 -30.58 -33.53
C MET A 1 76.96 -30.43 -32.08
N LYS A 2 76.62 -29.21 -31.62
CA LYS A 2 76.11 -28.98 -30.26
C LYS A 2 74.60 -29.18 -30.27
N ASN A 3 74.10 -30.14 -29.48
CA ASN A 3 72.66 -30.33 -29.27
C ASN A 3 72.16 -29.24 -28.32
N ILE A 4 71.30 -28.36 -28.84
CA ILE A 4 70.56 -27.40 -28.03
C ILE A 4 69.40 -28.17 -27.41
N THR A 5 69.46 -28.42 -26.10
CA THR A 5 68.31 -28.87 -25.31
C THR A 5 67.47 -27.62 -24.98
N LEU A 6 66.33 -27.47 -25.65
CA LEU A 6 65.35 -26.44 -25.32
C LEU A 6 64.64 -26.85 -24.02
N ASN A 7 64.84 -26.05 -22.97
CA ASN A 7 64.18 -26.23 -21.68
C ASN A 7 62.76 -25.65 -21.80
N SER A 8 61.73 -26.51 -21.77
CA SER A 8 60.32 -26.13 -21.88
C SER A 8 59.79 -25.55 -20.56
N ARG A 9 60.11 -24.28 -20.29
CA ARG A 9 59.40 -23.47 -19.29
C ARG A 9 58.24 -22.76 -19.98
N GLY A 10 57.07 -23.41 -20.03
CA GLY A 10 55.87 -22.79 -20.62
C GLY A 10 54.60 -23.64 -20.62
N LEU A 11 54.47 -24.64 -19.73
CA LEU A 11 53.27 -25.52 -19.70
C LEU A 11 52.48 -25.44 -18.38
N ASN A 12 52.90 -24.61 -17.42
CA ASN A 12 52.23 -24.50 -16.11
C ASN A 12 51.30 -23.28 -15.98
N ASP A 13 51.57 -22.18 -16.68
CA ASP A 13 50.79 -20.94 -16.53
C ASP A 13 49.37 -21.07 -17.11
N ASP A 14 49.21 -21.65 -18.31
CA ASP A 14 47.89 -21.88 -18.91
C ASP A 14 47.04 -22.86 -18.08
N LYS A 15 47.67 -23.84 -17.43
CA LYS A 15 46.98 -24.82 -16.59
C LYS A 15 46.53 -24.23 -15.26
N LEU A 16 47.34 -23.36 -14.66
CA LEU A 16 46.99 -22.56 -13.47
C LEU A 16 45.87 -21.57 -13.77
N MET A 17 45.90 -20.90 -14.93
CA MET A 17 44.86 -19.97 -15.36
C MET A 17 43.51 -20.67 -15.56
N VAL A 18 43.50 -21.84 -16.24
CA VAL A 18 42.29 -22.65 -16.46
C VAL A 18 41.73 -23.24 -15.15
N ILE A 19 42.58 -23.55 -14.16
CA ILE A 19 42.14 -23.97 -12.82
C ILE A 19 41.51 -22.78 -12.07
N SER A 20 42.16 -21.62 -12.10
CA SER A 20 41.64 -20.38 -11.51
C SER A 20 40.28 -19.99 -12.09
N ASP A 21 40.11 -20.09 -13.41
CA ASP A 21 38.84 -19.76 -14.09
C ASP A 21 37.71 -20.73 -13.72
N LYS A 22 38.02 -22.02 -13.52
CA LYS A 22 37.05 -23.00 -13.02
C LYS A 22 36.67 -22.74 -11.56
N GLU A 23 37.65 -22.43 -10.72
CA GLU A 23 37.42 -22.07 -9.31
C GLU A 23 36.58 -20.78 -9.19
N HIS A 24 36.87 -19.77 -10.02
CA HIS A 24 36.06 -18.55 -10.09
C HIS A 24 34.64 -18.83 -10.58
N LEU A 25 34.45 -19.70 -11.57
CA LEU A 25 33.13 -20.08 -12.05
C LEU A 25 32.33 -20.84 -10.98
N THR A 26 32.94 -21.81 -10.30
CA THR A 26 32.32 -22.52 -9.17
C THR A 26 31.94 -21.54 -8.06
N ARG A 27 32.85 -20.64 -7.69
CA ARG A 27 32.58 -19.62 -6.67
C ARG A 27 31.44 -18.68 -7.09
N TYR A 28 31.39 -18.30 -8.35
CA TYR A 28 30.31 -17.47 -8.89
C TYR A 28 28.94 -18.18 -8.81
N GLU A 29 28.88 -19.46 -9.15
CA GLU A 29 27.66 -20.26 -9.03
C GLU A 29 27.19 -20.39 -7.58
N GLU A 30 28.11 -20.64 -6.64
CA GLU A 30 27.82 -20.64 -5.20
C GLU A 30 27.21 -19.31 -4.75
N LEU A 31 27.84 -18.19 -5.11
CA LEU A 31 27.36 -16.85 -4.76
C LEU A 31 25.96 -16.60 -5.33
N LYS A 32 25.71 -17.00 -6.58
CA LYS A 32 24.39 -16.89 -7.21
C LYS A 32 23.32 -17.69 -6.46
N GLN A 33 23.64 -18.90 -6.02
CA GLN A 33 22.72 -19.72 -5.21
C GLN A 33 22.50 -19.12 -3.81
N ASN A 34 23.55 -18.61 -3.18
CA ASN A 34 23.45 -17.94 -1.89
C ASN A 34 22.55 -16.70 -1.95
N ILE A 35 22.68 -15.88 -3.01
CA ILE A 35 21.79 -14.73 -3.24
C ILE A 35 20.34 -15.20 -3.35
N LYS A 36 20.05 -16.22 -4.17
CA LYS A 36 18.70 -16.77 -4.31
C LYS A 36 18.13 -17.26 -2.98
N ASN A 37 18.93 -17.99 -2.20
CA ASN A 37 18.51 -18.52 -0.90
C ASN A 37 18.26 -17.40 0.12
N ASN A 38 19.11 -16.36 0.15
CA ASN A 38 18.94 -15.21 1.02
C ASN A 38 17.67 -14.42 0.69
N LEU A 39 17.37 -14.25 -0.61
CA LEU A 39 16.13 -13.60 -1.05
C LEU A 39 14.89 -14.38 -0.61
N LYS A 40 14.89 -15.72 -0.78
CA LYS A 40 13.79 -16.57 -0.30
C LYS A 40 13.59 -16.47 1.21
N LYS A 41 14.68 -16.53 1.99
CA LYS A 41 14.63 -16.36 3.45
C LYS A 41 14.07 -14.99 3.83
N GLN A 42 14.48 -13.92 3.15
CA GLN A 42 13.92 -12.59 3.39
C GLN A 42 12.41 -12.53 3.15
N ILE A 43 11.91 -13.17 2.09
CA ILE A 43 10.46 -13.21 1.83
C ILE A 43 9.75 -13.99 2.93
N PHE A 44 10.28 -15.14 3.34
CA PHE A 44 9.72 -15.94 4.44
C PHE A 44 9.60 -15.13 5.73
N PHE A 45 10.69 -14.48 6.18
CA PHE A 45 10.66 -13.64 7.38
C PHE A 45 9.69 -12.46 7.25
N LYS A 46 9.53 -11.89 6.05
CA LYS A 46 8.52 -10.86 5.81
C LYS A 46 7.10 -11.40 5.97
N LEU A 47 6.81 -12.59 5.46
CA LEU A 47 5.49 -13.24 5.61
C LEU A 47 5.17 -13.54 7.07
N GLU A 48 6.16 -14.04 7.82
CA GLU A 48 6.03 -14.27 9.25
C GLU A 48 5.72 -12.98 10.00
N ASN A 49 6.45 -11.90 9.71
CA ASN A 49 6.16 -10.59 10.28
C ASN A 49 4.75 -10.08 9.92
N ILE A 50 4.30 -10.30 8.69
CA ILE A 50 2.95 -9.94 8.24
C ILE A 50 1.89 -10.66 9.08
N ARG A 51 2.06 -11.96 9.35
CA ARG A 51 1.17 -12.76 10.20
C ARG A 51 1.16 -12.24 11.63
N ASN A 52 2.33 -12.05 12.24
CA ASN A 52 2.46 -11.54 13.60
C ASN A 52 1.80 -10.15 13.75
N LEU A 53 2.04 -9.24 12.80
CA LEU A 53 1.43 -7.91 12.81
C LEU A 53 -0.10 -7.97 12.74
N LYS A 54 -0.65 -8.87 11.92
CA LYS A 54 -2.09 -9.07 11.83
C LYS A 54 -2.67 -9.61 13.14
N GLU A 55 -2.06 -10.65 13.70
CA GLU A 55 -2.51 -11.24 14.95
C GLU A 55 -2.49 -10.22 16.11
N ILE A 56 -1.41 -9.43 16.23
CA ILE A 56 -1.30 -8.35 17.21
C ILE A 56 -2.40 -7.31 17.02
N ARG A 57 -2.71 -6.94 15.77
CA ARG A 57 -3.76 -5.96 15.44
C ARG A 57 -5.14 -6.49 15.84
N ASP A 58 -5.46 -7.69 15.40
CA ASP A 58 -6.81 -8.26 15.48
C ASP A 58 -7.17 -8.61 16.93
N ASN A 59 -6.22 -9.16 17.69
CA ASN A 59 -6.37 -9.45 19.12
C ASN A 59 -6.08 -8.25 20.03
N LYS A 60 -5.62 -7.13 19.45
CA LYS A 60 -5.26 -5.90 20.18
C LYS A 60 -4.15 -6.10 21.22
N TYR A 61 -3.21 -7.00 20.97
CA TYR A 61 -2.11 -7.31 21.88
C TYR A 61 -1.18 -6.13 22.15
N TYR A 62 -1.13 -5.14 21.25
CA TYR A 62 -0.44 -3.88 21.49
C TYR A 62 -0.89 -3.16 22.79
N LYS A 63 -2.05 -3.48 23.33
CA LYS A 63 -2.50 -2.91 24.61
C LYS A 63 -1.72 -3.42 25.81
N TYR A 64 -1.09 -4.60 25.73
CA TYR A 64 -0.26 -5.12 26.82
C TYR A 64 0.98 -4.26 27.07
N ASP A 65 1.48 -3.60 26.03
CA ASP A 65 2.56 -2.60 26.12
C ASP A 65 2.04 -1.18 26.41
N GLY A 66 0.73 -1.02 26.69
CA GLY A 66 0.12 0.28 27.01
C GLY A 66 -0.19 1.18 25.81
N TYR A 67 -0.03 0.70 24.56
CA TYR A 67 -0.37 1.51 23.39
C TYR A 67 -1.88 1.73 23.27
N LYS A 68 -2.28 2.98 22.97
CA LYS A 68 -3.70 3.35 22.80
C LYS A 68 -4.28 2.87 21.46
N SER A 69 -3.42 2.65 20.47
CA SER A 69 -3.82 2.17 19.14
C SER A 69 -2.71 1.35 18.49
N PHE A 70 -3.09 0.47 17.57
CA PHE A 70 -2.14 -0.29 16.75
C PHE A 70 -1.18 0.64 15.98
N ASN A 71 -1.66 1.81 15.55
CA ASN A 71 -0.85 2.80 14.86
C ASN A 71 0.24 3.41 15.73
N GLN A 72 0.07 3.41 17.05
CA GLN A 72 1.10 3.88 17.98
C GLN A 72 2.16 2.80 18.16
N PHE A 73 1.73 1.55 18.36
CA PHE A 73 2.62 0.37 18.46
C PHE A 73 3.60 0.26 17.29
N ILE A 74 3.11 0.40 16.06
CA ILE A 74 3.94 0.21 14.87
C ILE A 74 5.03 1.28 14.68
N LEU A 75 4.89 2.46 15.29
CA LEU A 75 5.87 3.54 15.14
C LEU A 75 7.20 3.19 15.80
N ASP A 76 7.15 2.38 16.85
CA ASP A 76 8.32 1.99 17.65
C ASP A 76 9.19 0.94 16.93
N TYR A 77 8.68 0.32 15.86
CA TYR A 77 9.36 -0.72 15.09
C TYR A 77 9.85 -0.24 13.70
N ASN A 78 9.97 1.07 13.48
CA ASN A 78 10.43 1.68 12.22
C ASN A 78 9.65 1.27 10.96
N PHE A 79 8.41 0.83 11.11
CA PHE A 79 7.56 0.53 9.96
C PHE A 79 6.87 1.79 9.45
N SER A 80 6.84 1.97 8.13
CA SER A 80 5.97 3.00 7.55
C SER A 80 4.50 2.56 7.61
N LYS A 81 3.59 3.50 7.92
CA LYS A 81 2.14 3.25 7.94
C LYS A 81 1.66 2.64 6.62
N THR A 82 2.14 3.15 5.49
CA THR A 82 1.79 2.68 4.15
C THR A 82 2.18 1.21 3.94
N GLN A 83 3.38 0.81 4.33
CA GLN A 83 3.83 -0.58 4.23
C GLN A 83 2.99 -1.49 5.12
N ILE A 84 2.66 -1.08 6.33
CA ILE A 84 1.85 -1.90 7.25
C ILE A 84 0.44 -2.10 6.72
N TYR A 85 -0.22 -1.05 6.23
CA TYR A 85 -1.53 -1.22 5.62
C TYR A 85 -1.48 -2.13 4.39
N ALA A 86 -0.40 -2.11 3.62
CA ALA A 86 -0.21 -3.05 2.52
C ALA A 86 0.01 -4.49 3.01
N HIS A 87 0.83 -4.68 4.04
CA HIS A 87 1.07 -5.97 4.71
C HIS A 87 -0.20 -6.58 5.29
N LEU A 88 -0.99 -5.77 5.98
CA LEU A 88 -2.28 -6.19 6.52
C LEU A 88 -3.26 -6.61 5.41
N LYS A 89 -3.27 -5.90 4.28
CA LYS A 89 -4.07 -6.31 3.11
C LYS A 89 -3.64 -7.64 2.52
N LEU A 90 -2.33 -7.92 2.47
CA LEU A 90 -1.83 -9.23 2.04
C LEU A 90 -2.29 -10.32 3.00
N ALA A 91 -2.21 -10.06 4.30
CA ALA A 91 -2.67 -11.00 5.32
C ALA A 91 -4.18 -11.27 5.24
N ASP A 92 -4.99 -10.23 5.01
CA ASP A 92 -6.42 -10.37 4.75
C ASP A 92 -6.68 -11.18 3.47
N ALA A 93 -5.96 -10.92 2.39
CA ALA A 93 -6.09 -11.66 1.13
C ALA A 93 -5.70 -13.14 1.25
N MET A 94 -4.63 -13.44 2.01
CA MET A 94 -4.21 -14.82 2.30
C MET A 94 -5.28 -15.59 3.08
N GLU A 95 -5.88 -14.99 4.11
CA GLU A 95 -6.96 -15.64 4.86
C GLU A 95 -8.22 -15.90 4.02
N THR A 96 -8.53 -15.01 3.09
CA THR A 96 -9.64 -15.20 2.15
C THR A 96 -9.35 -16.21 1.05
N GLY A 97 -8.12 -16.75 0.96
CA GLY A 97 -7.69 -17.65 -0.10
C GLY A 97 -7.54 -16.96 -1.47
N LEU A 98 -7.48 -15.63 -1.51
CA LEU A 98 -7.30 -14.88 -2.76
C LEU A 98 -5.87 -14.99 -3.30
N ILE A 99 -4.90 -15.10 -2.40
CA ILE A 99 -3.49 -15.33 -2.74
C ILE A 99 -2.91 -16.37 -1.78
N GLU A 100 -1.95 -17.16 -2.24
CA GLU A 100 -1.19 -18.09 -1.42
C GLU A 100 0.19 -17.51 -1.08
N GLU A 101 0.84 -18.08 -0.05
CA GLU A 101 2.23 -17.70 0.28
C GLU A 101 3.19 -17.97 -0.88
N GLN A 102 2.93 -19.04 -1.64
CA GLN A 102 3.74 -19.38 -2.81
C GLN A 102 3.68 -18.28 -3.87
N ASP A 103 2.54 -17.62 -4.04
CA ASP A 103 2.40 -16.51 -4.99
C ASP A 103 3.31 -15.35 -4.60
N ILE A 104 3.40 -15.03 -3.30
CA ILE A 104 4.27 -13.95 -2.81
C ILE A 104 5.75 -14.33 -2.97
N ILE A 105 6.09 -15.61 -2.80
CA ILE A 105 7.46 -16.10 -2.99
C ILE A 105 7.88 -16.04 -4.47
N GLN A 106 6.97 -16.35 -5.39
CA GLN A 106 7.25 -16.40 -6.83
C GLN A 106 7.19 -15.02 -7.49
N ASN A 107 6.14 -14.25 -7.19
CA ASN A 107 5.78 -13.01 -7.89
C ASN A 107 6.18 -11.75 -7.10
N GLY A 108 6.44 -11.90 -5.80
CA GLY A 108 6.81 -10.81 -4.92
C GLY A 108 5.61 -9.98 -4.44
N ILE A 109 5.84 -9.24 -3.36
CA ILE A 109 4.81 -8.48 -2.63
C ILE A 109 4.07 -7.48 -3.52
N ASN A 110 4.77 -6.74 -4.38
CA ASN A 110 4.16 -5.67 -5.16
C ASN A 110 3.17 -6.21 -6.20
N GLN A 111 3.51 -7.30 -6.88
CA GLN A 111 2.62 -7.92 -7.87
C GLN A 111 1.37 -8.49 -7.20
N CYS A 112 1.51 -9.16 -6.05
CA CYS A 112 0.36 -9.63 -5.28
C CYS A 112 -0.55 -8.48 -4.82
N LEU A 113 0.02 -7.33 -4.42
CA LEU A 113 -0.76 -6.14 -4.07
C LEU A 113 -1.53 -5.56 -5.26
N GLU A 114 -0.98 -5.62 -6.48
CA GLU A 114 -1.70 -5.21 -7.69
C GLU A 114 -2.87 -6.15 -8.00
N VAL A 115 -2.68 -7.46 -7.86
CA VAL A 115 -3.77 -8.45 -8.00
C VAL A 115 -4.90 -8.16 -7.02
N ILE A 116 -4.57 -7.89 -5.75
CA ILE A 116 -5.57 -7.53 -4.72
C ILE A 116 -6.30 -6.22 -5.08
N ARG A 117 -5.58 -5.21 -5.58
CA ARG A 117 -6.18 -3.92 -5.97
C ARG A 117 -7.15 -4.04 -7.15
N ASN A 118 -6.81 -4.88 -8.12
CA ASN A 118 -7.61 -5.08 -9.32
C ASN A 118 -8.82 -5.99 -9.08
N ASN A 119 -8.83 -6.74 -7.98
CA ASN A 119 -9.97 -7.54 -7.58
C ASN A 119 -11.06 -6.68 -6.93
N LYS A 120 -12.10 -6.35 -7.72
CA LYS A 120 -13.26 -5.53 -7.31
C LYS A 120 -14.05 -6.12 -6.13
N ASN A 121 -13.92 -7.41 -5.85
CA ASN A 121 -14.65 -8.11 -4.78
C ASN A 121 -13.87 -8.22 -3.47
N ALA A 122 -12.55 -7.96 -3.47
CA ALA A 122 -11.67 -8.16 -2.32
C ALA A 122 -11.52 -6.91 -1.42
N ILE A 123 -11.87 -5.73 -1.94
CA ILE A 123 -11.84 -4.50 -1.18
C ILE A 123 -13.23 -4.30 -0.57
N LYS A 124 -13.37 -4.52 0.74
CA LYS A 124 -14.56 -4.06 1.47
C LYS A 124 -14.83 -2.61 1.03
N PRO A 125 -16.02 -2.28 0.49
CA PRO A 125 -16.31 -0.92 0.09
C PRO A 125 -16.04 -0.05 1.30
N SER A 126 -15.24 1.01 1.08
CA SER A 126 -15.01 2.01 2.12
C SER A 126 -16.39 2.41 2.66
N LYS A 127 -16.52 2.65 3.97
CA LYS A 127 -17.71 3.28 4.57
C LYS A 127 -17.85 4.74 4.12
N GLN A 128 -17.64 5.01 2.84
CA GLN A 128 -17.97 6.27 2.21
C GLN A 128 -19.48 6.39 2.35
N ASN A 129 -19.92 7.52 2.91
CA ASN A 129 -21.33 7.84 2.98
C ASN A 129 -21.94 7.63 1.58
N PRO A 130 -23.06 6.89 1.47
CA PRO A 130 -23.68 6.63 0.17
C PRO A 130 -24.09 7.93 -0.53
N ILE A 131 -24.24 9.01 0.25
CA ILE A 131 -24.59 10.35 -0.22
C ILE A 131 -23.33 11.21 -0.28
N LYS A 132 -23.03 11.74 -1.48
CA LYS A 132 -21.93 12.70 -1.67
C LYS A 132 -22.26 14.02 -0.98
N PRO A 133 -21.31 14.64 -0.25
CA PRO A 133 -21.53 15.92 0.39
C PRO A 133 -21.71 17.03 -0.66
N LEU A 134 -22.75 17.85 -0.48
CA LEU A 134 -23.01 19.03 -1.30
C LEU A 134 -22.02 20.14 -0.93
N ARG A 135 -21.39 20.77 -1.93
CA ARG A 135 -20.39 21.83 -1.72
C ARG A 135 -20.91 23.14 -2.31
N PHE A 136 -20.98 24.18 -1.49
CA PHE A 136 -21.39 25.51 -1.89
C PHE A 136 -20.28 26.52 -1.63
N GLN A 137 -20.21 27.55 -2.48
CA GLN A 137 -19.40 28.73 -2.23
C GLN A 137 -20.33 29.90 -1.92
N LEU A 138 -20.33 30.33 -0.66
CA LEU A 138 -21.11 31.49 -0.22
C LEU A 138 -20.31 32.76 -0.52
N LYS A 139 -20.98 33.79 -1.03
CA LYS A 139 -20.33 35.08 -1.37
C LYS A 139 -20.02 35.93 -0.13
N SER A 140 -20.80 35.76 0.94
CA SER A 140 -20.60 36.47 2.21
C SER A 140 -19.78 35.63 3.18
N GLU A 141 -18.69 36.20 3.67
CA GLU A 141 -17.81 35.57 4.64
C GLU A 141 -18.52 35.33 5.99
N VAL A 142 -19.40 36.25 6.39
CA VAL A 142 -20.22 36.13 7.60
C VAL A 142 -21.18 34.95 7.49
N CYS A 143 -21.87 34.82 6.35
CA CYS A 143 -22.76 33.68 6.12
C CYS A 143 -21.99 32.36 6.08
N TYR A 144 -20.79 32.35 5.48
CA TYR A 144 -19.92 31.19 5.46
C TYR A 144 -19.52 30.74 6.86
N ALA A 145 -19.04 31.66 7.71
CA ALA A 145 -18.64 31.35 9.08
C ALA A 145 -19.81 30.74 9.88
N TYR A 146 -20.99 31.37 9.81
CA TYR A 146 -22.19 30.89 10.51
C TYR A 146 -22.60 29.47 10.08
N PHE A 147 -22.76 29.21 8.78
CA PHE A 147 -23.19 27.88 8.32
C PHE A 147 -22.09 26.81 8.45
N LYS A 148 -20.82 27.21 8.49
CA LYS A 148 -19.70 26.30 8.80
C LYS A 148 -19.74 25.82 10.24
N GLU A 149 -20.10 26.68 11.19
CA GLU A 149 -20.30 26.28 12.59
C GLU A 149 -21.59 25.47 12.77
N HIS A 150 -22.59 25.68 11.92
CA HIS A 150 -23.91 25.07 12.02
C HIS A 150 -24.27 24.14 10.84
N ILE A 151 -23.36 23.26 10.43
CA ILE A 151 -23.54 22.39 9.24
C ILE A 151 -24.82 21.54 9.33
N LYS A 152 -25.14 20.96 10.49
CA LYS A 152 -26.36 20.16 10.68
C LYS A 152 -27.63 20.97 10.48
N LEU A 153 -27.62 22.24 10.91
CA LEU A 153 -28.74 23.16 10.72
C LEU A 153 -28.91 23.50 9.24
N ALA A 154 -27.81 23.72 8.51
CA ALA A 154 -27.86 23.95 7.07
C ALA A 154 -28.49 22.76 6.32
N SER A 155 -28.08 21.53 6.64
CA SER A 155 -28.66 20.32 6.06
C SER A 155 -30.16 20.20 6.37
N PHE A 156 -30.54 20.38 7.63
CA PHE A 156 -31.94 20.35 8.06
C PHE A 156 -32.78 21.43 7.36
N LEU A 157 -32.25 22.65 7.23
CA LEU A 157 -32.92 23.76 6.57
C LEU A 157 -33.24 23.43 5.11
N LEU A 158 -32.25 22.91 4.36
CA LEU A 158 -32.42 22.54 2.96
C LEU A 158 -33.49 21.46 2.78
N GLU A 159 -33.46 20.42 3.61
CA GLU A 159 -34.47 19.35 3.58
C GLU A 159 -35.86 19.88 3.93
N LYS A 160 -35.97 20.69 4.99
CA LYS A 160 -37.26 21.25 5.44
C LYS A 160 -37.87 22.19 4.40
N ILE A 161 -37.07 23.05 3.76
CA ILE A 161 -37.56 23.94 2.72
C ILE A 161 -38.12 23.12 1.56
N TYR A 162 -37.35 22.13 1.09
CA TYR A 162 -37.78 21.28 -0.02
C TYR A 162 -39.06 20.49 0.29
N CYS A 163 -39.17 19.92 1.50
CA CYS A 163 -40.32 19.08 1.86
C CYS A 163 -41.57 19.87 2.27
N SER A 164 -41.42 21.05 2.88
CA SER A 164 -42.56 21.77 3.50
C SER A 164 -42.86 23.13 2.90
N LYS A 165 -41.96 23.72 2.11
CA LYS A 165 -42.08 25.07 1.56
C LYS A 165 -41.71 25.12 0.09
N LYS A 166 -42.26 24.20 -0.69
CA LYS A 166 -41.91 24.04 -2.10
C LYS A 166 -42.31 25.25 -2.96
N GLU A 167 -43.51 25.79 -2.75
CA GLU A 167 -44.00 26.98 -3.47
C GLU A 167 -43.10 28.20 -3.22
N TRP A 168 -42.74 28.44 -1.96
CA TRP A 168 -41.78 29.49 -1.61
C TRP A 168 -40.38 29.26 -2.20
N LEU A 169 -39.94 28.01 -2.31
CA LEU A 169 -38.68 27.69 -2.98
C LEU A 169 -38.75 28.00 -4.49
N GLU A 170 -39.90 27.78 -5.13
CA GLU A 170 -40.14 28.11 -6.54
C GLU A 170 -40.09 29.63 -6.78
N GLU A 171 -40.66 30.44 -5.87
CA GLU A 171 -40.53 31.90 -5.89
C GLU A 171 -39.06 32.35 -5.83
N ILE A 172 -38.27 31.79 -4.90
CA ILE A 172 -36.83 32.11 -4.79
C ILE A 172 -36.06 31.71 -6.05
N ILE A 173 -36.39 30.57 -6.65
CA ILE A 173 -35.76 30.12 -7.90
C ILE A 173 -36.06 31.12 -9.02
N GLN A 174 -37.28 31.61 -9.11
CA GLN A 174 -37.67 32.61 -10.11
C GLN A 174 -36.89 33.93 -9.91
N GLU A 175 -36.83 34.45 -8.68
CA GLU A 175 -36.04 35.65 -8.36
C GLU A 175 -34.56 35.46 -8.74
N PHE A 176 -33.99 34.27 -8.47
CA PHE A 176 -32.62 33.96 -8.81
C PHE A 176 -32.35 33.96 -10.32
N GLU A 177 -33.25 33.41 -11.13
CA GLU A 177 -33.12 33.38 -12.59
C GLU A 177 -33.33 34.77 -13.22
N GLU A 178 -34.21 35.60 -12.65
CA GLU A 178 -34.37 37.01 -13.05
C GLU A 178 -33.10 37.82 -12.79
N LEU A 179 -32.46 37.64 -11.63
CA LEU A 179 -31.18 38.25 -11.29
C LEU A 179 -30.02 37.76 -12.18
N ARG A 180 -30.12 36.54 -12.71
CA ARG A 180 -29.13 35.96 -13.64
C ARG A 180 -29.33 36.48 -15.06
N SER A 181 -30.57 36.72 -15.48
CA SER A 181 -30.92 37.22 -16.81
C SER A 181 -30.64 38.72 -16.98
N ASN A 182 -30.61 39.49 -15.88
CA ASN A 182 -30.29 40.92 -15.85
C ASN A 182 -28.78 41.23 -15.70
N LYS A 183 -27.92 40.25 -15.99
CA LYS A 183 -26.45 40.35 -15.92
C LYS A 183 -25.82 40.02 -17.26
#